data_AF-A0A2N3AUN4-F1
#
_entry.id   AF-A0A2N3AUN4-F1
#
_cell.length_a   1.000
_cell.length_b   1.000
_cell.length_c   1.000
_cell.angle_alpha   90.00
_cell.angle_beta   90.00
_cell.angle_gamma   90.00
#
_symmetry.space_group_name_H-M   'P 1'
#
loop_
_entity.id
_entity.type
_entity.pdbx_description
1 polymer ?
#
loop_
_entity_poly.entity_id
_entity_poly.type
_entity_poly.pdbx_seq_one_letter_code
_entity_poly.pdbx_strand_id
1 'polypeptide(L)'
;PPGVNKATDEPLFRVNDRRGFLIAAEARVKKGGSSSPKLTVSCGLKHFDLVMVSPVSFLELNFEKIEFSVDSNAKTNVDVLLSDIKFIGVLSFVETLRDLIPLDGFSDPPYLDVSAKGIDAGFSLALPSLAIGVLNISNLSLGAGFTVPFIGQPLSVRFNFCTREQPFNLTVSMFGGGGFFGVTVDPTGVQILEAAFEFGASVSVNFGVASGGVHIMAGIYYRMEQDAASLAGYFRLGGRVDVIGLISASIELYLELRYEFQSGKCVGKARLTIEISIFLFSGSVTITCERKFAGSNGDPTVRQMLGHRPELPLDQELALIDDDTDYAWREHCEAFA
;
A
#
# COMPACT_ATOMS: atom_id res chain seq x y z
N PRO A 1 1.34 -24.48 -16.63
CA PRO A 1 2.14 -23.73 -17.64
C PRO A 1 1.21 -22.89 -18.54
N PRO A 2 1.52 -21.65 -18.95
CA PRO A 2 2.82 -20.98 -19.05
C PRO A 2 2.97 -19.80 -18.06
N GLY A 3 4.22 -19.34 -17.84
CA GLY A 3 4.50 -18.08 -17.14
C GLY A 3 5.17 -18.19 -15.76
N VAL A 4 5.97 -19.24 -15.50
CA VAL A 4 6.98 -19.15 -14.43
C VAL A 4 8.08 -18.23 -14.95
N ASN A 5 7.90 -16.93 -14.76
CA ASN A 5 8.96 -15.95 -15.00
C ASN A 5 10.10 -16.28 -14.04
N LYS A 6 11.24 -16.70 -14.60
CA LYS A 6 12.49 -16.84 -13.86
C LYS A 6 12.75 -15.50 -13.16
N ALA A 7 12.88 -15.54 -11.84
CA ALA A 7 13.30 -14.39 -11.05
C ALA A 7 14.63 -13.88 -11.62
N THR A 8 14.61 -12.71 -12.27
CA THR A 8 15.81 -11.95 -12.55
C THR A 8 16.27 -11.34 -11.24
N ASP A 9 17.42 -11.77 -10.76
CA ASP A 9 18.11 -11.29 -9.56
C ASP A 9 18.70 -9.89 -9.83
N GLU A 10 17.86 -8.95 -10.25
CA GLU A 10 18.29 -7.57 -10.44
C GLU A 10 18.38 -6.84 -9.10
N PRO A 11 19.51 -6.16 -8.81
CA PRO A 11 19.70 -5.48 -7.55
C PRO A 11 18.75 -4.28 -7.44
N LEU A 12 18.10 -4.14 -6.28
CA LEU A 12 17.22 -3.02 -5.92
C LEU A 12 17.86 -1.63 -6.19
N PHE A 13 19.18 -1.53 -6.02
CA PHE A 13 19.95 -0.31 -6.22
C PHE A 13 21.04 -0.57 -7.27
N ARG A 14 20.92 0.10 -8.42
CA ARG A 14 21.90 0.03 -9.51
C ARG A 14 22.69 1.33 -9.54
N VAL A 15 23.99 1.23 -9.23
CA VAL A 15 24.91 2.36 -9.33
C VAL A 15 25.37 2.49 -10.79
N ASN A 16 24.97 3.56 -11.46
CA ASN A 16 25.42 3.85 -12.83
C ASN A 16 26.73 4.65 -12.81
N ASP A 17 27.02 5.39 -11.74
CA ASP A 17 28.32 6.03 -11.50
C ASP A 17 28.95 5.59 -10.18
N ARG A 18 30.03 4.79 -10.25
CA ARG A 18 30.78 4.33 -9.07
C ARG A 18 31.48 5.45 -8.30
N ARG A 19 31.60 6.65 -8.88
CA ARG A 19 32.13 7.85 -8.24
C ARG A 19 31.03 8.87 -7.91
N GLY A 20 29.77 8.49 -8.09
CA GLY A 20 28.62 9.37 -7.89
C GLY A 20 28.36 9.70 -6.42
N PHE A 21 28.94 8.97 -5.47
CA PHE A 21 28.81 9.24 -4.04
C PHE A 21 29.82 10.27 -3.55
N LEU A 22 29.32 11.34 -2.93
CA LEU A 22 30.10 12.44 -2.37
C LEU A 22 29.67 12.69 -0.93
N ILE A 23 30.64 12.81 -0.02
CA ILE A 23 30.44 13.43 1.29
C ILE A 23 31.59 14.41 1.49
N ALA A 24 31.27 15.66 1.84
CA ALA A 24 32.22 16.67 2.25
C ALA A 24 31.72 17.37 3.52
N ALA A 25 32.63 17.60 4.46
CA ALA A 25 32.38 18.39 5.65
C ALA A 25 33.50 19.40 5.81
N GLU A 26 33.15 20.68 5.84
CA GLU A 26 34.07 21.79 6.03
C GLU A 26 33.72 22.52 7.33
N ALA A 27 34.68 22.63 8.24
CA ALA A 27 34.55 23.39 9.48
C ALA A 27 35.52 24.58 9.46
N ARG A 28 34.98 25.80 9.47
CA ARG A 28 35.75 27.04 9.55
C ARG A 28 35.67 27.62 10.95
N VAL A 29 36.82 27.69 11.62
CA VAL A 29 36.97 28.28 12.95
C VAL A 29 37.84 29.53 12.85
N LYS A 30 37.36 30.67 13.35
CA LYS A 30 38.16 31.89 13.42
C LYS A 30 39.13 31.80 14.60
N LYS A 31 40.42 32.02 14.33
CA LYS A 31 41.47 32.05 15.35
C LYS A 31 41.23 33.27 16.26
N GLY A 32 40.75 33.03 17.49
CA GLY A 32 40.42 34.08 18.46
C GLY A 32 39.12 33.87 19.26
N GLY A 33 38.33 32.82 19.00
CA GLY A 33 37.17 32.43 19.83
C GLY A 33 35.97 33.39 19.79
N SER A 34 36.00 34.43 18.95
CA SER A 34 35.01 35.50 18.93
C SER A 34 33.80 35.26 18.01
N SER A 35 33.71 34.10 17.34
CA SER A 35 32.52 33.72 16.56
C SER A 35 32.27 32.22 16.63
N SER A 36 31.00 31.81 16.58
CA SER A 36 30.61 30.41 16.47
C SER A 36 31.29 29.76 15.24
N PRO A 37 31.75 28.50 15.37
CA PRO A 37 32.32 27.76 14.24
C PRO A 37 31.29 27.61 13.12
N LYS A 38 31.72 27.84 11.88
CA LYS A 38 30.88 27.59 10.70
C LYS A 38 31.12 26.18 10.20
N LEU A 39 30.08 25.36 10.21
CA LEU A 39 30.05 24.02 9.64
C LEU A 39 29.25 24.05 8.34
N THR A 40 29.85 23.49 7.29
CA THR A 40 29.21 23.21 6.00
C THR A 40 29.33 21.71 5.75
N VAL A 41 28.21 21.04 5.50
CA VAL A 41 28.17 19.61 5.15
C VAL A 41 27.47 19.48 3.81
N SER A 42 28.09 18.79 2.85
CA SER A 42 27.42 18.37 1.62
C SER A 42 27.53 16.86 1.46
N CYS A 43 26.42 16.23 1.06
CA CYS A 43 26.34 14.82 0.75
C CYS A 43 25.59 14.68 -0.57
N GLY A 44 25.99 13.77 -1.44
CA GLY A 44 25.25 13.53 -2.65
C GLY A 44 25.51 12.17 -3.26
N LEU A 45 24.57 11.71 -4.05
CA LEU A 45 24.65 10.48 -4.82
C LEU A 45 24.14 10.77 -6.24
N LYS A 46 24.96 10.47 -7.24
CA LYS A 46 24.68 10.75 -8.65
C LYS A 46 24.54 9.48 -9.46
N HIS A 47 23.71 9.55 -10.50
CA HIS A 47 23.50 8.52 -11.52
C HIS A 47 23.28 7.13 -10.91
N PHE A 48 22.08 6.91 -10.40
CA PHE A 48 21.68 5.61 -9.85
C PHE A 48 20.22 5.32 -10.15
N ASP A 49 19.89 4.04 -10.20
CA ASP A 49 18.53 3.57 -10.38
C ASP A 49 18.05 2.82 -9.15
N LEU A 50 16.79 3.03 -8.79
CA LEU A 50 16.07 2.18 -7.86
C LEU A 50 15.09 1.31 -8.65
N VAL A 51 15.39 0.01 -8.72
CA VAL A 51 14.52 -0.99 -9.35
C VAL A 51 13.65 -1.60 -8.25
N MET A 52 12.49 -1.00 -8.04
CA MET A 52 11.59 -1.40 -6.96
C MET A 52 10.83 -2.66 -7.39
N VAL A 53 11.06 -3.71 -6.58
CA VAL A 53 10.41 -5.03 -6.58
C VAL A 53 11.09 -6.05 -7.50
N SER A 54 11.85 -6.97 -6.91
CA SER A 54 12.17 -8.27 -7.50
C SER A 54 11.37 -9.32 -6.73
N PRO A 55 10.72 -10.32 -7.36
CA PRO A 55 10.89 -10.81 -8.74
C PRO A 55 9.91 -10.24 -9.78
N VAL A 56 9.05 -9.29 -9.42
CA VAL A 56 8.15 -8.63 -10.38
C VAL A 56 8.35 -7.12 -10.23
N SER A 57 9.18 -6.54 -11.09
CA SER A 57 9.47 -5.10 -11.05
C SER A 57 8.26 -4.33 -11.51
N PHE A 58 7.77 -3.45 -10.63
CA PHE A 58 6.58 -2.65 -10.87
C PHE A 58 6.94 -1.17 -11.11
N LEU A 59 8.08 -0.72 -10.61
CA LEU A 59 8.50 0.68 -10.67
C LEU A 59 10.03 0.78 -10.74
N GLU A 60 10.54 1.49 -11.73
CA GLU A 60 11.95 1.86 -11.84
C GLU A 60 12.07 3.38 -11.76
N LEU A 61 12.86 3.87 -10.81
CA LEU A 61 13.15 5.29 -10.62
C LEU A 61 14.60 5.55 -11.03
N ASN A 62 14.81 6.37 -12.06
CA ASN A 62 16.13 6.73 -12.53
C ASN A 62 16.49 8.12 -11.97
N PHE A 63 17.60 8.20 -11.24
CA PHE A 63 18.07 9.44 -10.62
C PHE A 63 19.31 9.97 -11.33
N GLU A 64 19.28 11.25 -11.69
CA GLU A 64 20.47 11.98 -12.10
C GLU A 64 21.30 12.34 -10.87
N LYS A 65 20.66 12.89 -9.83
CA LYS A 65 21.33 13.21 -8.56
C LYS A 65 20.36 13.36 -7.39
N ILE A 66 20.89 13.07 -6.21
CA ILE A 66 20.36 13.53 -4.92
C ILE A 66 21.51 14.25 -4.24
N GLU A 67 21.35 15.53 -3.93
CA GLU A 67 22.33 16.36 -3.22
C GLU A 67 21.67 17.02 -2.01
N PHE A 68 22.35 16.92 -0.88
CA PHE A 68 21.99 17.51 0.40
C PHE A 68 23.11 18.43 0.83
N SER A 69 22.80 19.67 1.19
CA SER A 69 23.77 20.60 1.75
C SER A 69 23.21 21.37 2.94
N VAL A 70 24.01 21.44 4.01
CA VAL A 70 23.75 22.22 5.22
C VAL A 70 24.86 23.24 5.35
N ASP A 71 24.48 24.50 5.49
CA ASP A 71 25.37 25.57 5.90
C ASP A 71 24.85 26.15 7.22
N SER A 72 25.75 26.35 8.19
CA SER A 72 25.40 26.93 9.50
C SER A 72 24.66 28.27 9.44
N ASN A 73 24.72 28.97 8.31
CA ASN A 73 24.06 30.26 8.10
C ASN A 73 23.00 30.26 6.98
N ALA A 74 22.73 29.13 6.33
CA ALA A 74 21.74 29.04 5.24
C ALA A 74 20.68 27.98 5.52
N LYS A 75 19.53 28.10 4.86
CA LYS A 75 18.51 27.05 4.88
C LYS A 75 19.12 25.79 4.26
N THR A 76 18.97 24.65 4.94
CA THR A 76 19.31 23.34 4.39
C THR A 76 18.72 23.21 2.99
N ASN A 77 19.57 22.86 2.03
CA ASN A 77 19.18 22.70 0.64
C ASN A 77 19.19 21.22 0.27
N VAL A 78 18.13 20.79 -0.41
CA VAL A 78 17.95 19.43 -0.91
C VAL A 78 17.59 19.56 -2.37
N ASP A 79 18.43 18.97 -3.23
CA ASP A 79 18.28 18.98 -4.67
C ASP A 79 18.19 17.53 -5.14
N VAL A 80 17.00 17.13 -5.59
CA VAL A 80 16.72 15.79 -6.11
C VAL A 80 16.32 15.95 -7.55
N LEU A 81 17.00 15.24 -8.44
CA LEU A 81 16.73 15.28 -9.87
C LEU A 81 16.52 13.86 -10.37
N LEU A 82 15.28 13.57 -10.77
CA LEU A 82 14.94 12.33 -11.46
C LEU A 82 15.12 12.53 -12.96
N SER A 83 15.81 11.58 -13.58
CA SER A 83 15.92 11.51 -15.03
C SER A 83 14.72 10.80 -15.65
N ASP A 84 14.15 9.81 -14.95
CA ASP A 84 13.00 9.07 -15.45
C ASP A 84 12.23 8.31 -14.37
N ILE A 85 10.95 8.01 -14.66
CA ILE A 85 10.09 7.11 -13.88
C ILE A 85 9.45 6.12 -14.86
N LYS A 86 9.66 4.82 -14.65
CA LYS A 86 9.07 3.77 -15.48
C LYS A 86 8.18 2.87 -14.64
N PHE A 87 6.95 2.72 -15.08
CA PHE A 87 5.97 1.79 -14.54
C PHE A 87 6.05 0.48 -15.34
N ILE A 88 6.52 -0.58 -14.68
CA ILE A 88 6.82 -1.87 -15.31
C ILE A 88 5.76 -2.91 -14.91
N GLY A 89 5.60 -3.96 -15.73
CA GLY A 89 4.70 -5.07 -15.43
C GLY A 89 3.23 -4.64 -15.48
N VAL A 90 2.45 -4.97 -14.44
CA VAL A 90 1.01 -4.68 -14.39
C VAL A 90 0.69 -3.17 -14.31
N LEU A 91 1.68 -2.32 -14.04
CA LEU A 91 1.53 -0.87 -13.99
C LEU A 91 1.81 -0.19 -15.34
N SER A 92 2.08 -0.94 -16.41
CA SER A 92 2.37 -0.36 -17.74
C SER A 92 1.24 0.50 -18.30
N PHE A 93 0.01 0.35 -17.82
CA PHE A 93 -1.11 1.23 -18.20
C PHE A 93 -0.94 2.67 -17.66
N VAL A 94 -0.12 2.87 -16.62
CA VAL A 94 0.21 4.19 -16.07
C VAL A 94 1.27 4.90 -16.91
N GLU A 95 2.00 4.20 -17.79
CA GLU A 95 2.94 4.85 -18.73
C GLU A 95 2.25 5.89 -19.61
N THR A 96 0.96 5.73 -19.93
CA THR A 96 0.21 6.77 -20.67
C THR A 96 0.04 8.07 -19.89
N LEU A 97 0.24 8.04 -18.56
CA LEU A 97 0.21 9.21 -17.68
C LEU A 97 1.61 9.76 -17.40
N ARG A 98 2.68 9.08 -17.84
CA ARG A 98 4.07 9.50 -17.62
C ARG A 98 4.35 10.88 -18.21
N ASP A 99 3.83 11.15 -19.41
CA ASP A 99 3.99 12.45 -20.08
C ASP A 99 3.36 13.62 -19.30
N LEU A 100 2.49 13.32 -18.32
CA LEU A 100 1.85 14.31 -17.45
C LEU A 100 2.60 14.53 -16.14
N ILE A 101 3.69 13.79 -15.88
CA ILE A 101 4.51 13.91 -14.67
C ILE A 101 5.66 14.89 -14.95
N PRO A 102 5.61 16.15 -14.47
CA PRO A 102 6.78 17.03 -14.48
C PRO A 102 7.94 16.43 -13.67
N LEU A 103 8.98 15.99 -14.39
CA LEU A 103 10.21 15.43 -13.83
C LEU A 103 11.02 16.47 -13.03
N ASP A 104 10.73 17.76 -13.23
CA ASP A 104 11.36 18.91 -12.57
C ASP A 104 10.67 19.31 -11.25
N GLY A 105 9.56 18.68 -10.86
CA GLY A 105 8.82 18.96 -9.63
C GLY A 105 9.57 18.66 -8.32
N PHE A 106 10.78 18.09 -8.41
CA PHE A 106 11.66 17.77 -7.29
C PHE A 106 12.70 18.86 -6.96
N SER A 107 12.89 19.83 -7.87
CA SER A 107 13.99 20.81 -7.82
C SER A 107 13.64 22.12 -7.09
N ASP A 108 12.40 22.30 -6.62
CA ASP A 108 11.92 23.51 -5.94
C ASP A 108 11.18 23.11 -4.64
N PRO A 109 11.54 23.68 -3.47
CA PRO A 109 11.81 22.93 -2.26
C PRO A 109 10.61 22.07 -1.84
N PRO A 110 10.73 20.73 -1.91
CA PRO A 110 9.87 19.85 -1.16
C PRO A 110 9.75 20.26 0.31
N TYR A 111 8.69 19.82 0.99
CA TYR A 111 8.61 19.97 2.44
C TYR A 111 9.85 19.34 3.06
N LEU A 112 10.63 20.15 3.77
CA LEU A 112 11.86 19.78 4.45
C LEU A 112 11.65 20.06 5.93
N ASP A 113 11.51 18.99 6.71
CA ASP A 113 11.51 19.02 8.15
C ASP A 113 12.86 18.55 8.68
N VAL A 114 13.46 19.36 9.55
CA VAL A 114 14.71 18.99 10.22
C VAL A 114 14.41 18.97 11.70
N SER A 115 14.37 17.77 12.27
CA SER A 115 14.13 17.55 13.69
C SER A 115 15.36 16.91 14.35
N ALA A 116 15.38 16.87 15.67
CA ALA A 116 16.43 16.15 16.41
C ALA A 116 16.45 14.63 16.11
N LYS A 117 15.40 14.08 15.50
CA LYS A 117 15.31 12.67 15.11
C LYS A 117 15.94 12.40 13.74
N GLY A 118 16.01 13.42 12.88
CA GLY A 118 16.49 13.27 11.51
C GLY A 118 15.99 14.36 10.57
N ILE A 119 16.37 14.21 9.31
CA ILE A 119 15.90 15.01 8.19
C ILE A 119 14.77 14.24 7.52
N ASP A 120 13.64 14.90 7.31
CA ASP A 120 12.58 14.41 6.46
C ASP A 120 12.35 15.36 5.29
N ALA A 121 12.53 14.86 4.07
CA ALA A 121 12.36 15.65 2.87
C ALA A 121 11.44 14.90 1.91
N GLY A 122 10.45 15.58 1.35
CA GLY A 122 9.57 14.96 0.38
C GLY A 122 8.73 15.97 -0.39
N PHE A 123 8.41 15.62 -1.63
CA PHE A 123 7.54 16.42 -2.48
C PHE A 123 6.22 15.66 -2.69
N SER A 124 5.18 16.42 -2.98
CA SER A 124 3.89 15.90 -3.40
C SER A 124 3.43 16.72 -4.58
N LEU A 125 3.15 16.04 -5.69
CA LEU A 125 2.76 16.61 -6.96
C LEU A 125 1.34 16.14 -7.26
N ALA A 126 0.40 17.07 -7.27
CA ALA A 126 -0.92 16.80 -7.82
C ALA A 126 -0.84 16.70 -9.34
N LEU A 127 -1.40 15.63 -9.90
CA LEU A 127 -1.49 15.43 -11.34
C LEU A 127 -2.86 15.92 -11.86
N PRO A 128 -2.92 16.44 -13.09
CA PRO A 128 -4.19 16.84 -13.68
C PRO A 128 -5.13 15.64 -13.79
N SER A 129 -6.43 15.90 -13.59
CA SER A 129 -7.45 14.87 -13.80
C SER A 129 -7.59 14.58 -15.30
N LEU A 130 -7.65 13.29 -15.66
CA LEU A 130 -7.80 12.85 -17.04
C LEU A 130 -9.26 12.47 -17.29
N ALA A 131 -9.90 13.10 -18.28
CA ALA A 131 -11.25 12.75 -18.71
C ALA A 131 -11.25 12.44 -20.21
N ILE A 132 -11.58 11.20 -20.58
CA ILE A 132 -11.68 10.73 -21.96
C ILE A 132 -13.05 10.05 -22.14
N GLY A 133 -13.99 10.77 -22.74
CA GLY A 133 -15.35 10.27 -22.99
C GLY A 133 -16.07 9.88 -21.70
N VAL A 134 -16.35 8.58 -21.53
CA VAL A 134 -17.00 8.03 -20.33
C VAL A 134 -16.03 7.70 -19.19
N LEU A 135 -14.73 7.78 -19.42
CA LEU A 135 -13.67 7.50 -18.45
C LEU A 135 -13.18 8.81 -17.81
N ASN A 136 -13.12 8.82 -16.48
CA ASN A 136 -12.57 9.89 -15.65
C ASN A 136 -11.59 9.30 -14.64
N ILE A 137 -10.41 9.89 -14.55
CA ILE A 137 -9.43 9.64 -13.49
C ILE A 137 -9.16 10.97 -12.80
N SER A 138 -9.38 11.03 -11.49
CA SER A 138 -9.24 12.26 -10.72
C SER A 138 -8.58 12.01 -9.37
N ASN A 139 -8.22 13.09 -8.68
CA ASN A 139 -7.49 13.04 -7.41
C ASN A 139 -6.16 12.27 -7.50
N LEU A 140 -5.48 12.41 -8.63
CA LEU A 140 -4.18 11.80 -8.88
C LEU A 140 -3.10 12.65 -8.20
N SER A 141 -2.22 11.99 -7.45
CA SER A 141 -1.02 12.62 -6.92
C SER A 141 0.14 11.64 -6.87
N LEU A 142 1.35 12.16 -6.98
CA LEU A 142 2.59 11.43 -6.80
C LEU A 142 3.36 12.08 -5.67
N GLY A 143 3.85 11.27 -4.74
CA GLY A 143 4.76 11.71 -3.72
C GLY A 143 6.01 10.86 -3.71
N ALA A 144 7.14 11.47 -3.43
CA ALA A 144 8.31 10.75 -2.99
C ALA A 144 9.01 11.55 -1.91
N GLY A 145 9.78 10.85 -1.09
CA GLY A 145 10.56 11.48 -0.05
C GLY A 145 11.63 10.54 0.48
N PHE A 146 12.49 11.09 1.31
CA PHE A 146 13.48 10.33 2.02
C PHE A 146 13.57 10.84 3.45
N THR A 147 13.82 9.91 4.36
CA THR A 147 14.02 10.20 5.77
C THR A 147 15.41 9.73 6.14
N VAL A 148 16.22 10.66 6.64
CA VAL A 148 17.57 10.42 7.14
C VAL A 148 17.55 10.57 8.66
N PRO A 149 17.29 9.48 9.41
CA PRO A 149 17.37 9.52 10.86
C PRO A 149 18.81 9.78 11.33
N PHE A 150 18.98 10.56 12.40
CA PHE A 150 20.30 10.84 12.98
C PHE A 150 20.81 9.73 13.90
N ILE A 151 19.92 8.86 14.39
CA ILE A 151 20.26 7.81 15.36
C ILE A 151 19.53 6.51 15.01
N GLY A 152 20.32 5.43 14.85
CA GLY A 152 19.88 4.04 15.01
C GLY A 152 19.00 3.42 13.91
N GLN A 153 18.32 4.22 13.09
CA GLN A 153 17.50 3.75 11.98
C GLN A 153 18.26 3.91 10.65
N PRO A 154 18.03 3.03 9.65
CA PRO A 154 18.57 3.23 8.32
C PRO A 154 17.87 4.38 7.59
N LEU A 155 18.53 4.93 6.57
CA LEU A 155 17.89 5.85 5.64
C LEU A 155 16.72 5.13 4.94
N SER A 156 15.55 5.77 4.88
CA SER A 156 14.39 5.22 4.18
C SER A 156 13.94 6.13 3.06
N VAL A 157 13.63 5.56 1.90
CA VAL A 157 13.04 6.24 0.75
C VAL A 157 11.58 5.81 0.65
N ARG A 158 10.67 6.78 0.52
CA ARG A 158 9.25 6.56 0.31
C ARG A 158 8.84 7.00 -1.08
N PHE A 159 7.92 6.26 -1.67
CA PHE A 159 7.21 6.62 -2.89
C PHE A 159 5.73 6.31 -2.70
N ASN A 160 4.85 7.19 -3.17
CA ASN A 160 3.42 6.96 -3.14
C ASN A 160 2.75 7.48 -4.41
N PHE A 161 1.80 6.71 -4.91
CA PHE A 161 0.81 7.11 -5.89
C PHE A 161 -0.52 7.25 -5.15
N CYS A 162 -0.92 8.50 -4.93
CA CYS A 162 -1.96 8.89 -3.98
C CYS A 162 -1.65 8.45 -2.55
N THR A 163 -2.39 8.95 -1.57
CA THR A 163 -2.28 8.48 -0.18
C THR A 163 -3.57 7.78 0.21
N ARG A 164 -3.54 7.07 1.34
CA ARG A 164 -4.75 6.45 1.89
C ARG A 164 -5.85 7.48 2.15
N GLU A 165 -5.46 8.67 2.60
CA GLU A 165 -6.36 9.77 2.93
C GLU A 165 -6.92 10.45 1.67
N GLN A 166 -6.18 10.38 0.56
CA GLN A 166 -6.54 10.97 -0.72
C GLN A 166 -6.28 9.97 -1.86
N PRO A 167 -7.10 8.92 -2.00
CA PRO A 167 -6.95 7.93 -3.06
C PRO A 167 -7.34 8.53 -4.42
N PHE A 168 -6.74 8.03 -5.51
CA PHE A 168 -7.22 8.36 -6.85
C PHE A 168 -8.63 7.79 -7.05
N ASN A 169 -9.43 8.43 -7.89
CA ASN A 169 -10.74 7.94 -8.30
C ASN A 169 -10.69 7.58 -9.78
N LEU A 170 -11.22 6.41 -10.12
CA LEU A 170 -11.40 5.93 -11.50
C LEU A 170 -12.88 5.67 -11.74
N THR A 171 -13.48 6.39 -12.67
CA THR A 171 -14.89 6.24 -13.03
C THR A 171 -15.03 6.00 -14.51
N VAL A 172 -15.77 4.96 -14.89
CA VAL A 172 -16.20 4.65 -16.26
C VAL A 172 -17.72 4.53 -16.27
N SER A 173 -18.41 5.57 -16.76
CA SER A 173 -19.87 5.69 -16.70
C SER A 173 -20.43 5.55 -15.28
N MET A 174 -21.16 4.47 -14.97
CA MET A 174 -21.70 4.18 -13.64
C MET A 174 -20.76 3.35 -12.77
N PHE A 175 -19.70 2.78 -13.37
CA PHE A 175 -18.69 2.03 -12.66
C PHE A 175 -17.68 3.02 -12.09
N GLY A 176 -17.46 2.96 -10.79
CA GLY A 176 -16.50 3.80 -10.08
C GLY A 176 -15.47 2.94 -9.38
N GLY A 177 -14.51 3.58 -8.78
CA GLY A 177 -13.42 2.91 -8.08
C GLY A 177 -12.35 3.90 -7.71
N GLY A 178 -11.27 3.37 -7.19
CA GLY A 178 -10.17 4.18 -6.75
C GLY A 178 -9.11 3.37 -6.06
N GLY A 179 -8.07 4.03 -5.57
CA GLY A 179 -7.02 3.35 -4.88
C GLY A 179 -5.88 4.25 -4.49
N PHE A 180 -4.88 3.63 -3.92
CA PHE A 180 -3.59 4.26 -3.67
C PHE A 180 -2.53 3.17 -3.57
N PHE A 181 -1.29 3.58 -3.70
CA PHE A 181 -0.13 2.73 -3.56
C PHE A 181 0.95 3.52 -2.83
N GLY A 182 1.59 2.90 -1.85
CA GLY A 182 2.67 3.48 -1.09
C GLY A 182 3.71 2.42 -0.78
N VAL A 183 4.98 2.77 -0.93
CA VAL A 183 6.10 1.91 -0.60
C VAL A 183 7.16 2.71 0.14
N THR A 184 7.72 2.12 1.20
CA THR A 184 8.87 2.62 1.94
C THR A 184 9.95 1.56 1.94
N VAL A 185 11.14 1.95 1.51
CA VAL A 185 12.28 1.06 1.28
C VAL A 185 13.49 1.59 2.01
N ASP A 186 14.28 0.71 2.60
CA ASP A 186 15.57 1.00 3.19
C ASP A 186 16.64 0.02 2.63
N PRO A 187 17.93 0.12 3.03
CA PRO A 187 18.97 -0.79 2.57
C PRO A 187 18.75 -2.28 2.93
N THR A 188 17.83 -2.58 3.85
CA THR A 188 17.50 -3.96 4.24
C THR A 188 16.36 -4.54 3.41
N GLY A 189 15.60 -3.70 2.70
CA GLY A 189 14.54 -4.09 1.79
C GLY A 189 13.30 -3.22 1.92
N VAL A 190 12.15 -3.77 1.54
CA VAL A 190 10.85 -3.08 1.65
C VAL A 190 10.39 -3.12 3.10
N GLN A 191 10.34 -1.95 3.74
CA GLN A 191 9.87 -1.82 5.12
C GLN A 191 8.36 -1.76 5.21
N ILE A 192 7.74 -0.96 4.34
CA ILE A 192 6.29 -0.80 4.30
C ILE A 192 5.86 -0.88 2.84
N LEU A 193 4.88 -1.72 2.55
CA LEU A 193 4.16 -1.72 1.27
C LEU A 193 2.69 -1.67 1.58
N GLU A 194 2.00 -0.67 1.05
CA GLU A 194 0.59 -0.47 1.27
C GLU A 194 -0.09 -0.16 -0.05
N ALA A 195 -1.14 -0.91 -0.37
CA ALA A 195 -1.90 -0.71 -1.58
C ALA A 195 -3.38 -1.00 -1.35
N ALA A 196 -4.24 -0.18 -1.92
CA ALA A 196 -5.66 -0.45 -1.96
C ALA A 196 -6.20 -0.21 -3.36
N PHE A 197 -7.09 -1.09 -3.80
CA PHE A 197 -7.82 -0.97 -5.04
C PHE A 197 -9.28 -1.27 -4.78
N GLU A 198 -10.13 -0.33 -5.15
CA GLU A 198 -11.57 -0.38 -5.01
C GLU A 198 -12.20 -0.24 -6.40
N PHE A 199 -13.25 -1.01 -6.65
CA PHE A 199 -14.05 -0.94 -7.86
C PHE A 199 -15.50 -1.19 -7.49
N GLY A 200 -16.43 -0.64 -8.26
CA GLY A 200 -17.83 -0.73 -7.93
C GLY A 200 -18.70 0.07 -8.87
N ALA A 201 -19.91 0.36 -8.43
CA ALA A 201 -20.85 1.18 -9.15
C ALA A 201 -21.60 2.09 -8.19
N SER A 202 -21.93 3.29 -8.67
CA SER A 202 -22.75 4.25 -7.93
C SER A 202 -23.74 4.90 -8.87
N VAL A 203 -24.98 5.03 -8.41
CA VAL A 203 -26.05 5.70 -9.13
C VAL A 203 -26.77 6.63 -8.17
N SER A 204 -26.92 7.89 -8.57
CA SER A 204 -27.66 8.90 -7.82
C SER A 204 -28.71 9.55 -8.71
N VAL A 205 -29.88 9.83 -8.14
CA VAL A 205 -30.99 10.50 -8.81
C VAL A 205 -31.46 11.67 -7.95
N ASN A 206 -31.78 12.79 -8.60
CA ASN A 206 -32.32 13.98 -7.95
C ASN A 206 -33.56 14.47 -8.70
N PHE A 207 -34.70 14.50 -8.02
CA PHE A 207 -35.99 14.95 -8.55
C PHE A 207 -36.38 16.35 -8.02
N GLY A 208 -35.46 17.08 -7.39
CA GLY A 208 -35.67 18.37 -6.76
C GLY A 208 -36.30 18.28 -5.37
N VAL A 209 -37.42 17.57 -5.23
CA VAL A 209 -38.11 17.36 -3.93
C VAL A 209 -37.59 16.14 -3.16
N ALA A 210 -37.02 15.18 -3.87
CA ALA A 210 -36.39 14.00 -3.29
C ALA A 210 -35.13 13.67 -4.07
N SER A 211 -34.07 13.34 -3.35
CA SER A 211 -32.82 12.86 -3.91
C SER A 211 -32.41 11.58 -3.22
N GLY A 212 -31.71 10.72 -3.93
CA GLY A 212 -31.22 9.49 -3.35
C GLY A 212 -30.16 8.85 -4.23
N GLY A 213 -29.35 8.01 -3.62
CA GLY A 213 -28.31 7.29 -4.33
C GLY A 213 -28.01 5.97 -3.67
N VAL A 214 -27.53 5.04 -4.49
CA VAL A 214 -27.05 3.73 -4.06
C VAL A 214 -25.65 3.52 -4.61
N HIS A 215 -24.81 2.86 -3.84
CA HIS A 215 -23.48 2.49 -4.25
C HIS A 215 -23.15 1.07 -3.77
N ILE A 216 -22.35 0.38 -4.57
CA ILE A 216 -21.80 -0.93 -4.27
C ILE A 216 -20.33 -0.86 -4.64
N MET A 217 -19.43 -1.02 -3.67
CA MET A 217 -17.99 -1.08 -3.92
C MET A 217 -17.39 -2.34 -3.32
N ALA A 218 -16.49 -2.96 -4.06
CA ALA A 218 -15.66 -4.06 -3.61
C ALA A 218 -14.20 -3.61 -3.73
N GLY A 219 -13.38 -3.97 -2.76
CA GLY A 219 -11.98 -3.60 -2.79
C GLY A 219 -11.09 -4.62 -2.13
N ILE A 220 -9.82 -4.53 -2.49
CA ILE A 220 -8.73 -5.24 -1.84
C ILE A 220 -7.82 -4.22 -1.18
N TYR A 221 -7.34 -4.57 -0.01
CA TYR A 221 -6.40 -3.79 0.77
C TYR A 221 -5.26 -4.70 1.18
N TYR A 222 -4.05 -4.33 0.79
CA TYR A 222 -2.84 -5.06 1.12
C TYR A 222 -1.92 -4.15 1.93
N ARG A 223 -1.41 -4.65 3.04
CA ARG A 223 -0.37 -3.98 3.83
C ARG A 223 0.66 -4.99 4.27
N MET A 224 1.91 -4.66 4.03
CA MET A 224 3.08 -5.38 4.51
C MET A 224 3.94 -4.43 5.32
N GLU A 225 4.32 -4.86 6.51
CA GLU A 225 5.31 -4.21 7.36
C GLU A 225 6.37 -5.24 7.72
N GLN A 226 7.57 -5.08 7.17
CA GLN A 226 8.67 -6.04 7.34
C GLN A 226 8.20 -7.47 7.02
N ASP A 227 8.24 -8.38 8.00
CA ASP A 227 7.82 -9.79 7.86
C ASP A 227 6.31 -10.01 8.09
N ALA A 228 5.55 -8.94 8.39
CA ALA A 228 4.11 -9.00 8.65
C ALA A 228 3.32 -8.55 7.42
N ALA A 229 2.73 -9.49 6.69
CA ALA A 229 1.75 -9.18 5.65
C ALA A 229 0.32 -9.31 6.18
N SER A 230 -0.58 -8.50 5.64
CA SER A 230 -2.03 -8.66 5.78
C SER A 230 -2.72 -8.32 4.46
N LEU A 231 -3.71 -9.13 4.10
CA LEU A 231 -4.54 -8.93 2.93
C LEU A 231 -6.00 -8.91 3.38
N ALA A 232 -6.72 -7.85 3.07
CA ALA A 232 -8.14 -7.74 3.34
C ALA A 232 -8.90 -7.57 2.03
N GLY A 233 -9.93 -8.39 1.82
CA GLY A 233 -10.99 -8.08 0.88
C GLY A 233 -12.11 -7.38 1.64
N TYR A 234 -12.68 -6.32 1.10
CA TYR A 234 -13.83 -5.67 1.69
C TYR A 234 -14.90 -5.39 0.64
N PHE A 235 -16.14 -5.32 1.10
CA PHE A 235 -17.32 -5.05 0.30
C PHE A 235 -18.19 -4.06 1.07
N ARG A 236 -18.53 -2.95 0.43
CA ARG A 236 -19.44 -1.96 0.97
C ARG A 236 -20.64 -1.81 0.04
N LEU A 237 -21.80 -1.71 0.64
CA LEU A 237 -23.04 -1.42 -0.06
C LEU A 237 -23.80 -0.42 0.78
N GLY A 238 -24.22 0.68 0.17
CA GLY A 238 -24.95 1.69 0.90
C GLY A 238 -25.95 2.43 0.03
N GLY A 239 -26.98 2.94 0.68
CA GLY A 239 -28.01 3.75 0.05
C GLY A 239 -28.41 4.89 0.95
N ARG A 240 -28.68 6.04 0.35
CA ARG A 240 -29.25 7.20 1.05
C ARG A 240 -30.43 7.74 0.27
N VAL A 241 -31.47 8.14 0.98
CA VAL A 241 -32.59 8.91 0.44
C VAL A 241 -32.79 10.14 1.32
N ASP A 242 -33.07 11.27 0.69
CA ASP A 242 -33.27 12.57 1.31
C ASP A 242 -34.47 13.27 0.67
N VAL A 243 -35.39 13.76 1.50
CA VAL A 243 -36.61 14.45 1.08
C VAL A 243 -36.59 15.87 1.66
N ILE A 244 -36.33 16.86 0.80
CA ILE A 244 -36.35 18.30 1.10
C ILE A 244 -35.44 18.67 2.31
N GLY A 245 -34.45 17.84 2.65
CA GLY A 245 -33.63 18.02 3.85
C GLY A 245 -34.39 17.90 5.18
N LEU A 246 -35.66 17.47 5.15
CA LEU A 246 -36.51 17.28 6.33
C LEU A 246 -36.45 15.85 6.86
N ILE A 247 -36.38 14.88 5.96
CA ILE A 247 -36.32 13.45 6.28
C ILE A 247 -35.19 12.84 5.46
N SER A 248 -34.26 12.19 6.14
CA SER A 248 -33.15 11.47 5.52
C SER A 248 -33.04 10.07 6.13
N ALA A 249 -32.81 9.07 5.29
CA ALA A 249 -32.54 7.72 5.73
C ALA A 249 -31.31 7.19 4.99
N SER A 250 -30.39 6.54 5.71
CA SER A 250 -29.24 5.86 5.13
C SER A 250 -29.10 4.45 5.69
N ILE A 251 -28.61 3.55 4.84
CA ILE A 251 -28.22 2.20 5.20
C ILE A 251 -26.84 1.95 4.62
N GLU A 252 -25.93 1.43 5.43
CA GLU A 252 -24.58 1.07 5.02
C GLU A 252 -24.23 -0.32 5.56
N LEU A 253 -23.92 -1.23 4.66
CA LEU A 253 -23.39 -2.55 4.93
C LEU A 253 -21.91 -2.54 4.57
N TYR A 254 -21.05 -2.87 5.53
CA TYR A 254 -19.62 -3.07 5.36
C TYR A 254 -19.26 -4.50 5.75
N LEU A 255 -18.72 -5.26 4.81
CA LEU A 255 -18.18 -6.60 5.00
C LEU A 255 -16.68 -6.55 4.77
N GLU A 256 -15.90 -7.14 5.64
CA GLU A 256 -14.44 -7.23 5.55
C GLU A 256 -14.01 -8.65 5.87
N LEU A 257 -13.08 -9.17 5.07
CA LEU A 257 -12.45 -10.45 5.27
C LEU A 257 -10.93 -10.24 5.23
N ARG A 258 -10.29 -10.26 6.40
CA ARG A 258 -8.85 -10.01 6.55
C ARG A 258 -8.10 -11.31 6.82
N TYR A 259 -7.13 -11.62 5.98
CA TYR A 259 -6.15 -12.68 6.20
C TYR A 259 -4.88 -12.09 6.83
N GLU A 260 -4.49 -12.61 7.99
CA GLU A 260 -3.26 -12.25 8.69
C GLU A 260 -2.24 -13.38 8.50
N PHE A 261 -1.19 -13.12 7.71
CA PHE A 261 -0.25 -14.16 7.31
C PHE A 261 0.54 -14.73 8.50
N GLN A 262 0.88 -13.90 9.50
CA GLN A 262 1.60 -14.34 10.70
C GLN A 262 0.78 -15.26 11.61
N SER A 263 -0.51 -14.96 11.78
CA SER A 263 -1.39 -15.79 12.61
C SER A 263 -1.96 -16.97 11.81
N GLY A 264 -1.87 -16.92 10.49
CA GLY A 264 -2.51 -17.86 9.57
C GLY A 264 -4.02 -17.88 9.72
N LYS A 265 -4.64 -16.84 10.31
CA LYS A 265 -6.07 -16.77 10.58
C LYS A 265 -6.76 -15.81 9.63
N CYS A 266 -8.03 -16.10 9.36
CA CYS A 266 -8.89 -15.24 8.59
C CYS A 266 -9.95 -14.63 9.51
N VAL A 267 -10.07 -13.31 9.53
CA VAL A 267 -11.02 -12.58 10.38
C VAL A 267 -12.07 -11.95 9.47
N GLY A 268 -13.31 -12.40 9.61
CA GLY A 268 -14.47 -11.80 8.96
C GLY A 268 -15.15 -10.80 9.89
N LYS A 269 -15.44 -9.60 9.39
CA LYS A 269 -16.22 -8.56 10.07
C LYS A 269 -17.37 -8.13 9.18
N ALA A 270 -18.55 -8.00 9.77
CA ALA A 270 -19.73 -7.44 9.13
C ALA A 270 -20.28 -6.32 10.02
N ARG A 271 -20.56 -5.18 9.41
CA ARG A 271 -21.16 -4.02 10.07
C ARG A 271 -22.33 -3.55 9.23
N LEU A 272 -23.50 -3.45 9.85
CA LEU A 272 -24.69 -2.84 9.27
C LEU A 272 -25.02 -1.60 10.09
N THR A 273 -24.98 -0.44 9.45
CA THR A 273 -25.32 0.85 10.06
C THR A 273 -26.60 1.35 9.38
N ILE A 274 -27.63 1.65 10.17
CA ILE A 274 -28.86 2.25 9.71
C ILE A 274 -29.02 3.58 10.44
N GLU A 275 -29.20 4.67 9.69
CA GLU A 275 -29.40 6.00 10.24
C GLU A 275 -30.69 6.59 9.71
N ILE A 276 -31.49 7.18 10.60
CA ILE A 276 -32.73 7.87 10.27
C ILE A 276 -32.67 9.25 10.93
N SER A 277 -32.87 10.29 10.11
CA SER A 277 -32.92 11.68 10.53
C SER A 277 -34.27 12.28 10.14
N ILE A 278 -34.95 12.91 11.11
CA ILE A 278 -36.22 13.61 10.95
C ILE A 278 -36.11 14.97 11.64
N PHE A 279 -36.04 16.03 10.84
CA PHE A 279 -35.99 17.42 11.26
C PHE A 279 -34.84 17.76 12.25
N LEU A 280 -35.09 17.78 13.56
CA LEU A 280 -34.06 18.03 14.60
C LEU A 280 -33.59 16.76 15.31
N PHE A 281 -34.15 15.59 14.98
CA PHE A 281 -33.85 14.34 15.65
C PHE A 281 -33.17 13.37 14.69
N SER A 282 -32.05 12.78 15.11
CA SER A 282 -31.40 11.70 14.41
C SER A 282 -31.18 10.51 15.34
N GLY A 283 -31.27 9.31 14.78
CA GLY A 283 -30.95 8.07 15.47
C GLY A 283 -30.20 7.14 14.55
N SER A 284 -29.18 6.46 15.08
CA SER A 284 -28.42 5.45 14.36
C SER A 284 -28.38 4.14 15.14
N VAL A 285 -28.49 3.04 14.41
CA VAL A 285 -28.34 1.68 14.93
C VAL A 285 -27.23 0.99 14.15
N THR A 286 -26.21 0.54 14.86
CA THR A 286 -25.08 -0.18 14.28
C THR A 286 -25.03 -1.60 14.83
N ILE A 287 -25.23 -2.58 13.96
CA ILE A 287 -25.09 -4.00 14.27
C ILE A 287 -23.73 -4.46 13.76
N THR A 288 -22.93 -5.08 14.62
CA THR A 288 -21.62 -5.62 14.24
C THR A 288 -21.55 -7.11 14.55
N CYS A 289 -20.93 -7.87 13.65
CA CYS A 289 -20.61 -9.27 13.82
C CYS A 289 -19.13 -9.46 13.43
N GLU A 290 -18.35 -10.10 14.30
CA GLU A 290 -16.98 -10.51 14.01
C GLU A 290 -16.88 -12.02 14.19
N ARG A 291 -16.26 -12.69 13.23
CA ARG A 291 -15.96 -14.12 13.29
C ARG A 291 -14.52 -14.36 12.87
N LYS A 292 -13.78 -15.07 13.71
CA LYS A 292 -12.43 -15.54 13.40
C LYS A 292 -12.50 -16.98 12.90
N PHE A 293 -12.00 -17.19 11.70
CA PHE A 293 -11.81 -18.49 11.08
C PHE A 293 -10.36 -18.93 11.31
N ALA A 294 -10.17 -20.19 11.66
CA ALA A 294 -8.86 -20.81 11.56
C ALA A 294 -8.46 -20.82 10.07
N GLY A 295 -7.22 -20.48 9.74
CA GLY A 295 -6.69 -20.76 8.40
C GLY A 295 -5.79 -21.98 8.43
N SER A 296 -5.25 -22.33 7.25
CA SER A 296 -4.71 -23.66 6.91
C SER A 296 -3.58 -24.20 7.80
N ASN A 297 -2.95 -23.37 8.64
CA ASN A 297 -1.84 -23.77 9.50
C ASN A 297 -2.28 -24.25 10.89
N GLY A 298 -3.57 -24.17 11.23
CA GLY A 298 -4.10 -24.59 12.53
C GLY A 298 -5.10 -25.74 12.48
N ASP A 299 -5.58 -26.12 11.28
CA ASP A 299 -6.53 -27.21 11.14
C ASP A 299 -5.77 -28.54 11.05
N PRO A 300 -6.09 -29.53 11.91
CA PRO A 300 -5.53 -30.86 11.75
C PRO A 300 -5.91 -31.35 10.35
N THR A 301 -4.90 -31.78 9.59
CA THR A 301 -5.11 -32.34 8.26
C THR A 301 -6.12 -33.50 8.33
N VAL A 302 -6.81 -33.80 7.23
CA VAL A 302 -7.72 -34.96 7.17
C VAL A 302 -7.04 -36.23 7.68
N ARG A 303 -5.74 -36.39 7.39
CA ARG A 303 -4.91 -37.48 7.91
C ARG A 303 -4.72 -37.42 9.43
N GLN A 304 -4.50 -36.25 10.01
CA GLN A 304 -4.42 -36.08 11.48
C GLN A 304 -5.74 -36.33 12.21
N MET A 305 -6.87 -36.20 11.53
CA MET A 305 -8.20 -36.43 12.09
C MET A 305 -8.72 -37.85 11.87
N LEU A 306 -8.45 -38.43 10.71
CA LEU A 306 -9.07 -39.69 10.25
C LEU A 306 -8.07 -40.81 9.96
N GLY A 307 -6.77 -40.52 10.02
CA GLY A 307 -5.70 -41.50 9.84
C GLY A 307 -5.61 -42.47 11.02
N HIS A 308 -5.05 -43.66 10.77
CA HIS A 308 -4.89 -44.68 11.80
C HIS A 308 -3.80 -44.28 12.80
N ARG A 309 -2.65 -43.79 12.31
CA ARG A 309 -1.49 -43.33 13.10
C ARG A 309 -0.76 -42.18 12.39
N PRO A 310 -1.33 -40.96 12.40
CA PRO A 310 -0.79 -39.82 11.65
C PRO A 310 0.58 -39.33 12.14
N GLU A 311 1.03 -39.78 13.31
CA GLU A 311 2.36 -39.52 13.85
C GLU A 311 3.50 -40.23 13.09
N LEU A 312 3.18 -41.29 12.34
CA LEU A 312 4.17 -42.04 11.55
C LEU A 312 4.35 -41.42 10.16
N PRO A 313 5.51 -41.61 9.51
CA PRO A 313 5.65 -41.40 8.07
C PRO A 313 4.58 -42.20 7.27
N LEU A 314 4.07 -41.63 6.18
CA LEU A 314 2.90 -42.18 5.44
C LEU A 314 3.13 -43.62 4.95
N ASP A 315 4.33 -43.91 4.49
CA ASP A 315 4.76 -45.24 4.04
C ASP A 315 4.70 -46.28 5.17
N GLN A 316 5.05 -45.89 6.39
CA GLN A 316 5.01 -46.76 7.56
C GLN A 316 3.60 -46.93 8.12
N GLU A 317 2.78 -45.87 8.09
CA GLU A 317 1.38 -45.93 8.47
C GLU A 317 0.59 -46.86 7.55
N LEU A 318 0.76 -46.74 6.23
CA LEU A 318 0.08 -47.59 5.24
C LEU A 318 0.46 -49.06 5.37
N ALA A 319 1.71 -49.36 5.75
CA ALA A 319 2.16 -50.73 5.97
C ALA A 319 1.52 -51.40 7.20
N LEU A 320 0.92 -50.62 8.10
CA LEU A 320 0.22 -51.10 9.29
C LEU A 320 -1.29 -51.26 9.07
N ILE A 321 -1.81 -50.84 7.90
CA ILE A 321 -3.24 -50.94 7.59
C ILE A 321 -3.47 -52.22 6.79
N ASP A 322 -4.21 -53.15 7.39
CA ASP A 322 -4.76 -54.36 6.77
C ASP A 322 -6.30 -54.32 6.75
N ASP A 323 -6.91 -55.40 6.24
CA ASP A 323 -8.36 -55.52 6.11
C ASP A 323 -9.10 -55.48 7.45
N ASP A 324 -8.44 -55.85 8.55
CA ASP A 324 -8.99 -55.87 9.91
C ASP A 324 -8.67 -54.61 10.72
N THR A 325 -7.91 -53.67 10.13
CA THR A 325 -7.51 -52.43 10.80
C THR A 325 -8.68 -51.46 10.89
N ASP A 326 -9.06 -51.14 12.14
CA ASP A 326 -10.09 -50.15 12.46
C ASP A 326 -9.50 -48.73 12.54
N TYR A 327 -10.10 -47.81 11.78
CA TYR A 327 -9.74 -46.40 11.75
C TYR A 327 -10.85 -45.55 11.14
N ALA A 328 -10.95 -44.30 11.60
CA ALA A 328 -12.07 -43.41 11.31
C ALA A 328 -12.31 -43.14 9.81
N TRP A 329 -11.28 -43.20 8.97
CA TRP A 329 -11.47 -43.09 7.52
C TRP A 329 -12.16 -44.31 6.89
N ARG A 330 -11.92 -45.53 7.39
CA ARG A 330 -12.63 -46.74 6.92
C ARG A 330 -14.12 -46.66 7.26
N GLU A 331 -14.45 -46.33 8.51
CA GLU A 331 -15.84 -46.11 8.93
C GLU A 331 -16.53 -45.01 8.10
N HIS A 332 -15.81 -43.92 7.80
CA HIS A 332 -16.30 -42.86 6.92
C HIS A 332 -16.60 -43.41 5.52
N CYS A 333 -15.68 -44.14 4.89
CA CYS A 333 -15.91 -44.72 3.58
C CYS A 333 -17.10 -45.70 3.56
N GLU A 334 -17.25 -46.54 4.59
CA GLU A 334 -18.36 -47.49 4.71
C GLU A 334 -19.72 -46.79 4.91
N ALA A 335 -19.77 -45.67 5.64
CA ALA A 335 -20.99 -44.90 5.83
C ALA A 335 -21.53 -44.24 4.54
N PHE A 336 -20.70 -44.10 3.52
CA PHE A 336 -21.05 -43.51 2.21
C PHE A 336 -21.00 -44.50 1.04
N ALA A 337 -20.73 -45.78 1.30
CA ALA A 337 -20.80 -46.88 0.33
C ALA A 337 -22.23 -47.41 0.19
#